data_AF-A0A7Z8PBH0-F1
#
_entry.id   AF-A0A7Z8PBH0-F1
#
_cell.length_a   1.000
_cell.length_b   1.000
_cell.length_c   1.000
_cell.angle_alpha   90.00
_cell.angle_beta   90.00
_cell.angle_gamma   90.00
#
_symmetry.space_group_name_H-M   'P 1'
#
loop_
_entity.id
_entity.type
_entity.pdbx_description
1 polymer ?
#
loop_
_entity_poly.entity_id
_entity_poly.type
_entity_poly.pdbx_seq_one_letter_code
_entity_poly.pdbx_strand_id
1 'polypeptide(L)'
;MAPTRVNPNMMLEDQGITGVARAYYNLLEPALIEAAIARGEGHLGKGGAFLVSTGAHTGRSPRDKFVVRTPEVEDTIWWENNAPMTPEAFDRLEADMLAHLQGREMFVQDLYGGADPEHRLDVRVVTELAWHGLFIR
;
A
#
# COMPACT_ATOMS: atom_id res chain seq x y z
N MET A 1 20.85 9.21 5.11
CA MET A 1 19.87 8.54 4.23
C MET A 1 20.15 8.97 2.81
N ALA A 2 20.31 8.03 1.87
CA ALA A 2 20.41 8.37 0.45
C ALA A 2 19.11 9.05 -0.01
N PRO A 3 19.16 9.98 -0.99
CA PRO A 3 17.96 10.61 -1.50
C PRO A 3 17.04 9.54 -2.10
N THR A 4 15.82 9.50 -1.59
CA THR A 4 14.73 8.67 -2.11
C THR A 4 14.39 9.11 -3.52
N ARG A 5 14.55 8.22 -4.51
CA ARG A 5 14.17 8.53 -5.90
C ARG A 5 12.64 8.50 -5.99
N VAL A 6 12.05 9.60 -6.46
CA VAL A 6 10.62 9.71 -6.79
C VAL A 6 10.50 10.37 -8.15
N ASN A 7 9.50 10.00 -8.93
CA ASN A 7 9.11 10.79 -10.09
C ASN A 7 8.50 12.12 -9.57
N PRO A 8 9.14 13.28 -9.77
CA PRO A 8 8.67 14.54 -9.19
C PRO A 8 7.32 15.01 -9.77
N ASN A 9 6.87 14.44 -10.89
CA ASN A 9 5.57 14.73 -11.50
C ASN A 9 4.44 13.82 -10.98
N MET A 10 4.78 12.88 -10.10
CA MET A 10 3.85 11.91 -9.52
C MET A 10 4.19 11.81 -8.03
N MET A 11 3.97 12.87 -7.27
CA MET A 11 4.02 12.83 -5.80
C MET A 11 2.68 12.34 -5.23
N LEU A 12 2.60 12.13 -3.91
CA LEU A 12 1.33 11.78 -3.25
C LEU A 12 0.27 12.88 -3.44
N GLU A 13 0.66 14.15 -3.40
CA GLU A 13 -0.24 15.29 -3.54
C GLU A 13 -0.90 15.34 -4.92
N ASP A 14 -0.17 14.97 -5.99
CA ASP A 14 -0.69 14.87 -7.36
C ASP A 14 -1.77 13.78 -7.51
N GLN A 15 -1.90 12.90 -6.52
CA GLN A 15 -2.89 11.82 -6.46
C GLN A 15 -3.98 12.08 -5.41
N GLY A 16 -4.09 13.31 -4.88
CA GLY A 16 -5.08 13.67 -3.88
C GLY A 16 -4.73 13.26 -2.44
N ILE A 17 -3.56 12.64 -2.20
CA ILE A 17 -3.08 12.29 -0.86
C ILE A 17 -2.26 13.46 -0.33
N THR A 18 -2.88 14.28 0.51
CA THR A 18 -2.28 15.50 1.08
C THR A 18 -2.19 15.43 2.61
N GLY A 19 -1.40 16.31 3.22
CA GLY A 19 -1.36 16.48 4.68
C GLY A 19 -0.63 15.38 5.46
N VAL A 20 0.07 14.46 4.78
CA VAL A 20 1.02 13.53 5.41
C VAL A 20 2.19 14.32 6.01
N ALA A 21 2.70 13.91 7.17
CA ALA A 21 3.85 14.58 7.78
C ALA A 21 5.14 14.38 6.96
N ARG A 22 5.30 13.20 6.36
CA ARG A 22 6.43 12.87 5.49
C ARG A 22 6.12 11.66 4.61
N ALA A 23 6.63 11.67 3.39
CA ALA A 23 6.63 10.51 2.50
C ALA A 23 8.07 10.04 2.22
N TYR A 24 8.31 8.74 2.42
CA TYR A 24 9.57 8.06 2.15
C TYR A 24 9.44 7.20 0.88
N TYR A 25 9.96 7.70 -0.25
CA TYR A 25 9.81 7.04 -1.54
C TYR A 25 10.93 6.02 -1.81
N ASN A 26 10.57 4.83 -2.27
CA ASN A 26 11.48 3.83 -2.82
C ASN A 26 12.69 3.55 -1.90
N LEU A 27 12.46 3.50 -0.58
CA LEU A 27 13.46 3.03 0.36
C LEU A 27 13.85 1.59 0.01
N LEU A 28 15.16 1.31 0.10
CA LEU A 28 15.70 -0.02 -0.06
C LEU A 28 15.47 -0.86 1.20
N GLU A 29 15.65 -2.16 1.07
CA GLU A 29 15.41 -3.17 2.10
C GLU A 29 16.12 -2.84 3.43
N PRO A 30 17.41 -2.43 3.47
CA PRO A 30 18.05 -2.08 4.74
C PRO A 30 17.39 -0.91 5.46
N ALA A 31 16.98 0.12 4.72
CA ALA A 31 16.34 1.31 5.30
C ALA A 31 14.91 1.02 5.78
N LEU A 32 14.17 0.15 5.07
CA LEU A 32 12.85 -0.31 5.50
C LEU A 32 12.95 -1.17 6.78
N ILE A 33 13.94 -2.06 6.86
CA ILE A 33 14.20 -2.87 8.06
C ILE A 33 14.58 -1.97 9.24
N GLU A 34 15.50 -1.02 9.05
CA GLU A 34 15.89 -0.05 10.10
C GLU A 34 14.67 0.74 10.60
N ALA A 35 13.84 1.26 9.69
CA ALA A 35 12.63 1.98 10.04
C ALA A 35 11.62 1.09 10.80
N ALA A 36 11.41 -0.14 10.33
CA ALA A 36 10.49 -1.09 10.97
C ALA A 36 10.94 -1.47 12.39
N ILE A 37 12.25 -1.68 12.61
CA ILE A 37 12.82 -1.94 13.94
C ILE A 37 12.65 -0.71 14.84
N ALA A 38 13.01 0.48 14.35
CA ALA A 38 12.90 1.72 15.13
C ALA A 38 11.46 2.03 15.56
N ARG A 39 10.48 1.60 14.76
CA ARG A 39 9.05 1.76 15.01
C ARG A 39 8.43 0.60 15.79
N GLY A 40 9.22 -0.41 16.18
CA GLY A 40 8.73 -1.58 16.92
C GLY A 40 7.78 -2.47 16.12
N GLU A 41 7.84 -2.42 14.79
CA GLU A 41 6.95 -3.19 13.90
C GLU A 41 7.38 -4.66 13.75
N GLY A 42 8.60 -4.98 14.18
CA GLY A 42 9.18 -6.32 14.12
C GLY A 42 10.60 -6.35 14.69
N HIS A 43 11.29 -7.46 14.53
CA HIS A 43 12.65 -7.66 15.03
C HIS A 43 13.45 -8.62 14.15
N LEU A 44 14.78 -8.60 14.28
CA LEU A 44 15.63 -9.56 13.57
C LEU A 44 15.66 -10.91 14.30
N GLY A 45 15.38 -11.96 13.55
CA GLY A 45 15.59 -13.34 13.95
C GLY A 45 17.03 -13.81 13.77
N LYS A 46 17.29 -15.07 14.15
CA LYS A 46 18.57 -15.72 13.87
C LYS A 46 18.80 -15.77 12.36
N GLY A 47 19.97 -15.32 11.91
CA GLY A 47 20.32 -15.28 10.49
C GLY A 47 19.87 -14.01 9.75
N GLY A 48 19.32 -13.00 10.45
CA GLY A 48 19.01 -11.69 9.87
C GLY A 48 17.66 -11.59 9.16
N ALA A 49 16.83 -12.63 9.23
CA ALA A 49 15.45 -12.55 8.75
C ALA A 49 14.64 -11.57 9.61
N PHE A 50 13.85 -10.70 8.99
CA PHE A 50 12.95 -9.79 9.70
C PHE A 50 11.65 -10.51 10.06
N LEU A 51 11.32 -10.53 11.35
CA LEU A 51 10.17 -11.23 11.92
C LEU A 51 9.11 -10.21 12.37
N VAL A 52 7.86 -10.45 11.96
CA VAL A 52 6.69 -9.61 12.26
C VAL A 52 5.53 -10.44 12.78
N SER A 53 4.55 -9.79 13.42
CA SER A 53 3.25 -10.37 13.76
C SER A 53 2.15 -9.59 13.06
N THR A 54 1.21 -10.29 12.42
CA THR A 54 0.07 -9.67 11.72
C THR A 54 -1.16 -9.50 12.62
N GLY A 55 -1.01 -9.79 13.93
CA GLY A 55 -2.08 -9.66 14.91
C GLY A 55 -3.21 -10.68 14.69
N ALA A 56 -4.46 -10.23 14.77
CA ALA A 56 -5.64 -11.09 14.66
C ALA A 56 -5.84 -11.68 13.25
N HIS A 57 -5.32 -11.00 12.21
CA HIS A 57 -5.49 -11.42 10.82
C HIS A 57 -4.24 -12.15 10.34
N THR A 58 -4.25 -13.48 10.44
CA THR A 58 -3.13 -14.36 10.04
C THR A 58 -3.29 -14.94 8.62
N GLY A 59 -4.29 -14.47 7.88
CA GLY A 59 -4.58 -14.90 6.52
C GLY A 59 -5.54 -13.94 5.82
N ARG A 60 -6.03 -14.35 4.66
CA ARG A 60 -7.01 -13.56 3.89
C ARG A 60 -8.35 -13.49 4.63
N SER A 61 -9.09 -12.41 4.40
CA SER A 61 -10.50 -12.26 4.80
C SER A 61 -11.41 -12.20 3.55
N PRO A 62 -11.77 -13.34 2.92
CA PRO A 62 -12.49 -13.31 1.65
C PRO A 62 -13.85 -12.62 1.69
N ARG A 63 -14.48 -12.57 2.88
CA ARG A 63 -15.78 -11.92 3.09
C ARG A 63 -15.70 -10.39 3.16
N ASP A 64 -14.50 -9.84 3.30
CA ASP A 64 -14.25 -8.39 3.38
C ASP A 64 -13.67 -7.84 2.06
N LYS A 65 -13.67 -8.64 0.99
CA LYS A 65 -13.27 -8.20 -0.36
C LYS A 65 -14.50 -7.70 -1.11
N PHE A 66 -14.42 -6.49 -1.65
CA PHE A 66 -15.43 -5.90 -2.51
C PHE A 66 -14.85 -5.38 -3.83
N VAL A 67 -15.70 -5.24 -4.84
CA VAL A 67 -15.40 -4.55 -6.10
C VAL A 67 -16.44 -3.45 -6.29
N VAL A 68 -16.00 -2.22 -6.57
CA VAL A 68 -16.91 -1.11 -6.83
C VAL A 68 -17.68 -1.38 -8.10
N ARG A 69 -19.01 -1.32 -8.02
CA ARG A 69 -19.91 -1.58 -9.15
C ARG A 69 -20.22 -0.26 -9.85
N THR A 70 -19.63 -0.08 -11.02
CA THR A 70 -19.83 1.08 -11.89
C THR A 70 -20.31 0.63 -13.28
N PRO A 71 -20.91 1.52 -14.09
CA PRO A 71 -21.36 1.18 -15.44
C PRO A 71 -20.27 0.59 -16.33
N GLU A 72 -19.00 0.96 -16.14
CA GLU A 72 -17.87 0.52 -16.96
C GLU A 72 -17.48 -0.95 -16.72
N VAL A 73 -17.75 -1.49 -15.52
CA VAL A 73 -17.34 -2.84 -15.11
C VAL A 73 -18.53 -3.78 -14.88
N GLU A 74 -19.75 -3.25 -14.97
CA GLU A 74 -21.01 -3.96 -14.73
C GLU A 74 -21.09 -5.30 -15.47
N ASP A 75 -20.79 -5.29 -16.77
CA ASP A 75 -20.97 -6.47 -17.63
C ASP A 75 -19.69 -7.34 -17.76
N THR A 76 -18.59 -6.96 -17.10
CA THR A 76 -17.29 -7.66 -17.22
C THR A 76 -16.85 -8.38 -15.95
N ILE A 77 -17.39 -8.00 -14.79
CA ILE A 77 -17.05 -8.63 -13.52
C ILE A 77 -17.92 -9.85 -13.25
N TRP A 78 -17.30 -10.91 -12.73
CA TRP A 78 -18.00 -12.09 -12.23
C TRP A 78 -18.61 -11.84 -10.85
N TRP A 79 -19.82 -11.30 -10.79
CA TRP A 79 -20.47 -10.84 -9.55
C TRP A 79 -20.88 -11.96 -8.58
N GLU A 80 -21.04 -13.20 -9.04
CA GLU A 80 -21.37 -14.33 -8.16
C GLU A 80 -20.23 -14.66 -7.18
N ASN A 81 -19.00 -14.23 -7.50
CA ASN A 81 -17.80 -14.45 -6.69
C ASN A 81 -17.17 -13.15 -6.16
N ASN A 82 -17.69 -11.98 -6.54
CA ASN A 82 -17.18 -10.68 -6.13
C ASN A 82 -18.31 -9.85 -5.53
N ALA A 83 -18.24 -9.58 -4.23
CA ALA A 83 -19.25 -8.77 -3.56
C ALA A 83 -19.23 -7.34 -4.11
N PRO A 84 -20.37 -6.79 -4.59
CA PRO A 84 -20.43 -5.43 -5.11
C PRO A 84 -20.39 -4.40 -3.97
N MET A 85 -19.72 -3.28 -4.21
CA MET A 85 -19.75 -2.07 -3.37
C MET A 85 -20.29 -0.91 -4.20
N THR A 86 -21.14 -0.06 -3.62
CA THR A 86 -21.60 1.15 -4.33
C THR A 86 -20.50 2.20 -4.36
N PRO A 87 -20.44 3.08 -5.38
CA PRO A 87 -19.48 4.18 -5.41
C PRO A 87 -19.50 5.03 -4.13
N GLU A 88 -20.69 5.35 -3.61
CA GLU A 88 -20.81 6.18 -2.40
C GLU A 88 -20.28 5.47 -1.14
N ALA A 89 -20.32 4.14 -1.11
CA ALA A 89 -19.71 3.37 -0.02
C ALA A 89 -18.18 3.38 -0.11
N PHE A 90 -17.65 3.33 -1.33
CA PHE A 90 -16.22 3.49 -1.56
C PHE A 90 -15.75 4.90 -1.20
N ASP A 91 -16.46 5.95 -1.62
CA ASP A 91 -16.13 7.34 -1.30
C ASP A 91 -16.01 7.59 0.21
N ARG A 92 -16.91 6.98 1.00
CA ARG A 92 -16.83 7.03 2.48
C ARG A 92 -15.58 6.33 3.02
N LEU A 93 -15.27 5.14 2.50
CA LEU A 93 -14.08 4.38 2.90
C LEU A 93 -12.78 5.12 2.53
N GLU A 94 -12.74 5.72 1.34
CA GLU A 94 -11.62 6.52 0.87
C GLU A 94 -11.44 7.77 1.74
N ALA A 95 -12.52 8.49 2.07
CA ALA A 95 -12.46 9.64 2.95
C ALA A 95 -11.92 9.29 4.35
N ASP A 96 -12.37 8.16 4.93
CA ASP A 96 -11.86 7.67 6.22
C ASP A 96 -10.37 7.33 6.14
N MET A 97 -9.93 6.70 5.04
CA MET A 97 -8.52 6.38 4.80
C MET A 97 -7.68 7.65 4.70
N LEU A 98 -8.08 8.62 3.86
CA LEU A 98 -7.36 9.90 3.68
C LEU A 98 -7.30 10.71 4.98
N ALA A 99 -8.36 10.68 5.80
CA ALA A 99 -8.39 11.29 7.12
C ALA A 99 -7.41 10.60 8.08
N HIS A 100 -7.32 9.27 8.05
CA HIS A 100 -6.34 8.51 8.85
C HIS A 100 -4.90 8.84 8.48
N LEU A 101 -4.59 9.13 7.21
CA LEU A 101 -3.23 9.47 6.76
C LEU A 101 -2.71 10.84 7.26
N GLN A 102 -3.61 11.73 7.71
CA GLN A 102 -3.23 13.09 8.10
C GLN A 102 -2.18 13.11 9.21
N GLY A 103 -1.11 13.87 9.02
CA GLY A 103 -0.01 14.02 9.98
C GLY A 103 0.84 12.77 10.18
N ARG A 104 0.66 11.71 9.37
CA ARG A 104 1.44 10.48 9.48
C ARG A 104 2.60 10.44 8.50
N GLU A 105 3.58 9.60 8.83
CA GLU A 105 4.65 9.23 7.92
C GLU A 105 4.21 8.07 7.04
N MET A 106 4.47 8.16 5.74
CA MET A 106 4.09 7.16 4.74
C MET A 106 5.31 6.61 4.02
N PHE A 107 5.29 5.32 3.73
CA PHE A 107 6.26 4.63 2.88
C PHE A 107 5.63 4.40 1.52
N VAL A 108 6.34 4.76 0.45
CA VAL A 108 5.85 4.67 -0.93
C VAL A 108 6.81 3.80 -1.73
N GLN A 109 6.30 2.78 -2.43
CA GLN A 109 7.07 1.94 -3.35
C GLN A 109 6.43 1.99 -4.75
N ASP A 110 7.24 2.34 -5.75
CA ASP A 110 6.90 2.29 -7.16
C ASP A 110 7.49 1.00 -7.75
N LEU A 111 6.62 0.09 -8.17
CA LEU A 111 6.95 -1.28 -8.53
C LEU A 111 6.21 -1.70 -9.80
N TYR A 112 6.47 -2.93 -10.27
CA TYR A 112 5.80 -3.49 -11.43
C TYR A 112 5.08 -4.80 -11.07
N GLY A 113 3.84 -4.93 -11.54
CA GLY A 113 3.12 -6.20 -11.58
C GLY A 113 3.31 -6.87 -12.94
N GLY A 114 4.15 -7.91 -13.02
CA GLY A 114 4.47 -8.61 -14.27
C GLY A 114 5.90 -8.34 -14.75
N ALA A 115 6.57 -9.38 -15.25
CA ALA A 115 7.98 -9.31 -15.66
C ALA A 115 8.18 -8.77 -17.08
N ASP A 116 7.18 -8.92 -17.95
CA ASP A 116 7.23 -8.47 -19.35
C ASP A 116 6.97 -6.95 -19.42
N PRO A 117 7.91 -6.14 -19.92
CA PRO A 117 7.74 -4.70 -20.06
C PRO A 117 6.53 -4.26 -20.90
N GLU A 118 6.09 -5.07 -21.87
CA GLU A 118 4.95 -4.73 -22.73
C GLU A 118 3.59 -4.97 -22.05
N HIS A 119 3.56 -5.82 -21.02
CA HIS A 119 2.34 -6.27 -20.36
C HIS A 119 2.28 -5.98 -18.86
N ARG A 120 3.34 -5.42 -18.28
CA ARG A 120 3.39 -5.11 -16.86
C ARG A 120 2.49 -3.94 -16.49
N LEU A 121 2.05 -3.93 -15.23
CA LEU A 121 1.35 -2.82 -14.63
C LEU A 121 2.32 -2.01 -13.78
N ASP A 122 2.30 -0.69 -13.95
CA ASP A 122 3.00 0.25 -13.08
C ASP A 122 2.16 0.40 -11.80
N VAL A 123 2.70 -0.02 -10.65
CA VAL A 123 1.96 -0.06 -9.38
C VAL A 123 2.67 0.80 -8.35
N ARG A 124 1.93 1.73 -7.75
CA ARG A 124 2.35 2.45 -6.56
C ARG A 124 1.66 1.88 -5.33
N VAL A 125 2.45 1.58 -4.30
CA VAL A 125 1.98 1.07 -3.02
C VAL A 125 2.34 2.05 -1.92
N VAL A 126 1.32 2.51 -1.18
CA VAL A 126 1.46 3.49 -0.09
C VAL A 126 1.08 2.81 1.23
N THR A 127 2.01 2.77 2.19
CA THR A 127 1.82 2.06 3.46
C THR A 127 2.23 2.91 4.65
N GLU A 128 1.50 2.79 5.76
CA GLU A 128 1.87 3.43 7.03
C GLU A 128 2.99 2.68 7.76
N LEU A 129 3.02 1.36 7.61
CA LEU A 129 4.04 0.49 8.21
C LEU A 129 5.20 0.29 7.25
N ALA A 130 6.42 0.38 7.77
CA ALA A 130 7.65 0.17 7.00
C ALA A 130 7.76 -1.28 6.52
N TRP A 131 7.37 -2.25 7.36
CA TRP A 131 7.47 -3.66 6.99
C TRP A 131 6.51 -4.07 5.87
N HIS A 132 5.35 -3.41 5.74
CA HIS A 132 4.48 -3.62 4.56
C HIS A 132 5.18 -3.13 3.28
N GLY A 133 5.92 -2.02 3.36
CA GLY A 133 6.78 -1.56 2.27
C GLY A 133 7.92 -2.53 1.95
N LEU A 134 8.45 -3.24 2.96
CA LEU A 134 9.44 -4.30 2.77
C LEU A 134 8.85 -5.55 2.10
N PHE A 135 7.62 -5.94 2.46
CA PHE A 135 6.96 -7.13 1.92
C PHE A 135 6.74 -7.04 0.41
N ILE A 136 6.37 -5.86 -0.08
CA ILE A 136 5.95 -5.69 -1.48
C ILE A 136 7.13 -5.47 -2.45
N ARG A 137 8.30 -5.12 -1.92
CA ARG A 137 9.51 -4.82 -2.68
C ARG A 137 10.25 -6.07 -3.11
#